data_AF-A0A7C3ZC10-F1
#
_entry.id   AF-A0A7C3ZC10-F1
#
_cell.length_a   1.000
_cell.length_b   1.000
_cell.length_c   1.000
_cell.angle_alpha   90.00
_cell.angle_beta   90.00
_cell.angle_gamma   90.00
#
_symmetry.space_group_name_H-M   'P 1'
#
loop_
_entity.id
_entity.type
_entity.pdbx_description
1 polymer ?
#
loop_
_entity_poly.entity_id
_entity_poly.type
_entity_poly.pdbx_seq_one_letter_code
_entity_poly.pdbx_strand_id
1 'polypeptide(L)'
;MKKRFILLCLVFLLVVNLYSGDNASLQFAVAAPDPVIAGEEVIFQILSVNSGNTIWQKGSYYWIAEIYTLENQEPKFMTKTSPVTPEEDVSPGNASGVRIPFTVPENLRSQRLLYRILLIKDGNIILDSGYKGFQVLEREFKPPQPKDFVAGGDITFSYKNSSPNGWDNHQGITAANIVGKISSSSFLFNTYLLHNKTKPLTIDIILLNLYTPSGVLNAGDISPSITALSMEGQGMRGVSFEKNGEKDSFSIIGGQTVKPEDPSSTTSGRYARYAFGFKYSRNIFENLKFTLDTVLNQDDKYSIDITTDLATVKPQKNIVYGGNLEWN
;
A
#
# COMPACT_ATOMS: atom_id res chain seq x y z
N MET A 1 -92.52 -27.39 -47.97
CA MET A 1 -92.09 -27.60 -46.58
C MET A 1 -90.67 -28.16 -46.58
N LYS A 2 -89.78 -27.58 -45.76
CA LYS A 2 -88.48 -28.12 -45.30
C LYS A 2 -87.29 -28.17 -46.29
N LYS A 3 -86.85 -26.98 -46.73
CA LYS A 3 -85.40 -26.65 -46.86
C LYS A 3 -84.80 -26.54 -45.45
N ARG A 4 -84.42 -27.67 -44.82
CA ARG A 4 -83.72 -27.68 -43.51
C ARG A 4 -82.88 -28.94 -43.37
N PHE A 5 -81.78 -29.07 -44.11
CA PHE A 5 -80.79 -30.12 -43.81
C PHE A 5 -79.34 -29.80 -44.23
N ILE A 6 -79.04 -28.56 -44.62
CA ILE A 6 -77.67 -28.14 -45.03
C ILE A 6 -77.13 -27.01 -44.12
N LEU A 7 -77.73 -26.81 -42.94
CA LEU A 7 -77.32 -25.75 -42.00
C LEU A 7 -76.58 -26.26 -40.75
N LEU A 8 -76.30 -27.57 -40.64
CA LEU A 8 -75.71 -28.14 -39.42
C LEU A 8 -74.26 -28.63 -39.56
N CYS A 9 -73.65 -28.53 -40.76
CA CYS A 9 -72.23 -28.85 -40.95
C CYS A 9 -71.31 -27.61 -41.08
N LEU A 10 -71.85 -26.39 -41.03
CA LEU A 10 -71.06 -25.16 -41.21
C LEU A 10 -70.85 -24.34 -39.93
N VAL A 11 -71.24 -24.86 -38.76
CA VAL A 11 -71.09 -24.18 -37.45
C VAL A 11 -69.87 -24.69 -36.66
N PHE A 12 -69.12 -25.66 -37.20
CA PHE A 12 -67.78 -26.02 -36.72
C PHE A 12 -66.67 -25.26 -37.49
N LEU A 13 -66.92 -24.00 -37.84
CA LEU A 13 -65.82 -23.04 -37.96
C LEU A 13 -65.31 -22.80 -36.55
N LEU A 14 -64.43 -23.71 -36.13
CA LEU A 14 -63.44 -23.50 -35.09
C LEU A 14 -62.85 -22.10 -35.29
N VAL A 15 -63.37 -21.14 -34.53
CA VAL A 15 -62.61 -19.96 -34.15
C VAL A 15 -61.51 -20.51 -33.24
N VAL A 16 -60.47 -21.07 -33.85
CA VAL A 16 -59.19 -21.19 -33.19
C VAL A 16 -58.78 -19.73 -33.00
N ASN A 17 -58.97 -19.22 -31.78
CA ASN A 17 -58.22 -18.05 -31.35
C ASN A 17 -56.75 -18.48 -31.43
N LEU A 18 -56.14 -18.26 -32.59
CA LEU A 18 -54.69 -18.19 -32.71
C LEU A 18 -54.29 -16.99 -31.87
N TYR A 19 -54.04 -17.23 -30.58
CA TYR A 19 -53.29 -16.32 -29.75
C TYR A 19 -51.89 -16.22 -30.37
N SER A 20 -51.75 -15.28 -31.30
CA SER A 20 -50.44 -14.84 -31.76
C SER A 20 -49.75 -14.22 -30.56
N GLY A 21 -48.76 -14.93 -30.04
CA GLY A 21 -48.04 -14.58 -28.82
C GLY A 21 -47.15 -13.36 -29.00
N ASP A 22 -46.63 -12.88 -27.87
CA ASP A 22 -45.55 -11.90 -27.85
C ASP A 22 -44.35 -12.44 -28.63
N ASN A 23 -43.84 -11.65 -29.57
CA ASN A 23 -42.74 -12.06 -30.42
C ASN A 23 -41.89 -10.84 -30.78
N ALA A 24 -40.60 -11.09 -30.97
CA ALA A 24 -39.62 -10.08 -31.33
C ALA A 24 -38.73 -10.61 -32.46
N SER A 25 -38.34 -9.72 -33.36
CA SER A 25 -37.42 -10.03 -34.45
C SER A 25 -36.13 -9.26 -34.27
N LEU A 26 -35.00 -9.96 -34.10
CA LEU A 26 -33.69 -9.34 -33.94
C LEU A 26 -33.22 -8.78 -35.28
N GLN A 27 -32.91 -7.49 -35.35
CA GLN A 27 -32.29 -6.88 -36.54
C GLN A 27 -30.77 -6.96 -36.46
N PHE A 28 -30.19 -6.53 -35.33
CA PHE A 28 -28.78 -6.75 -35.03
C PHE A 28 -28.50 -6.71 -33.53
N ALA A 29 -27.37 -7.31 -33.16
CA ALA A 29 -26.80 -7.27 -31.82
C ALA A 29 -25.27 -7.33 -31.96
N VAL A 30 -24.57 -6.29 -31.55
CA VAL A 30 -23.11 -6.14 -31.71
C VAL A 30 -22.48 -5.64 -30.41
N ALA A 31 -21.27 -6.10 -30.11
CA ALA A 31 -20.45 -5.61 -29.00
C ALA A 31 -19.45 -4.58 -29.54
N ALA A 32 -19.30 -3.44 -28.86
CA ALA A 32 -18.32 -2.42 -29.22
C ALA A 32 -17.74 -1.74 -27.95
N PRO A 33 -16.41 -1.57 -27.84
CA PRO A 33 -15.38 -1.99 -28.80
C PRO A 33 -15.17 -3.52 -28.82
N ASP A 34 -14.69 -4.03 -29.95
CA ASP A 34 -14.23 -5.41 -30.13
C ASP A 34 -12.97 -5.38 -31.02
N PRO A 35 -11.77 -5.63 -30.49
CA PRO A 35 -11.47 -6.08 -29.12
C PRO A 35 -11.63 -5.00 -28.03
N VAL A 36 -11.82 -5.43 -26.78
CA VAL A 36 -11.89 -4.58 -25.57
C VAL A 36 -10.78 -4.95 -24.58
N ILE A 37 -10.21 -3.97 -23.86
CA ILE A 37 -9.16 -4.23 -22.86
C ILE A 37 -9.80 -4.66 -21.53
N ALA A 38 -9.20 -5.60 -20.81
CA ALA A 38 -9.64 -5.99 -19.48
C ALA A 38 -9.65 -4.78 -18.53
N GLY A 39 -10.74 -4.60 -17.78
CA GLY A 39 -11.00 -3.41 -16.97
C GLY A 39 -11.74 -2.28 -17.70
N GLU A 40 -11.86 -2.34 -19.03
CA GLU A 40 -12.65 -1.38 -19.81
C GLU A 40 -14.10 -1.87 -20.01
N GLU A 41 -14.95 -0.96 -20.48
CA GLU A 41 -16.36 -1.22 -20.75
C GLU A 41 -16.59 -1.61 -22.21
N VAL A 42 -17.36 -2.67 -22.43
CA VAL A 42 -17.95 -3.01 -23.72
C VAL A 42 -19.44 -2.72 -23.70
N ILE A 43 -19.95 -2.13 -24.78
CA ILE A 43 -21.37 -1.79 -24.94
C ILE A 43 -21.99 -2.74 -25.97
N PHE A 44 -23.00 -3.49 -25.54
CA PHE A 44 -23.84 -4.26 -26.45
C PHE A 44 -24.91 -3.36 -27.06
N GLN A 45 -24.87 -3.15 -28.37
CA GLN A 45 -25.87 -2.39 -29.11
C GLN A 45 -26.83 -3.34 -29.80
N ILE A 46 -28.13 -3.15 -29.54
CA ILE A 46 -29.18 -4.04 -30.01
C ILE A 46 -30.26 -3.22 -30.71
N LEU A 47 -30.78 -3.77 -31.80
CA LEU A 47 -31.99 -3.31 -32.45
C LEU A 47 -32.90 -4.50 -32.70
N SER A 48 -34.14 -4.39 -32.26
CA SER A 48 -35.18 -5.40 -32.47
C SER A 48 -36.47 -4.75 -32.95
N VAL A 49 -37.33 -5.54 -33.57
CA VAL A 49 -38.66 -5.12 -34.02
C VAL A 49 -39.70 -5.94 -33.28
N ASN A 50 -40.75 -5.30 -32.80
CA ASN A 50 -41.91 -6.00 -32.27
C ASN A 50 -42.67 -6.68 -33.41
N SER A 51 -42.45 -7.99 -33.57
CA SER A 51 -43.12 -8.81 -34.58
C SER A 51 -44.39 -9.49 -34.06
N GLY A 52 -44.74 -9.25 -32.79
CA GLY A 52 -45.96 -9.73 -32.17
C GLY A 52 -47.16 -8.83 -32.47
N ASN A 53 -48.30 -9.18 -31.88
CA ASN A 53 -49.57 -8.45 -32.06
C ASN A 53 -49.94 -7.56 -30.86
N THR A 54 -49.10 -7.52 -29.81
CA THR A 54 -49.33 -6.72 -28.61
C THR A 54 -48.29 -5.62 -28.49
N ILE A 55 -48.65 -4.50 -27.86
CA ILE A 55 -47.71 -3.43 -27.53
C ILE A 55 -46.80 -3.90 -26.39
N TRP A 56 -45.50 -3.67 -26.49
CA TRP A 56 -44.60 -3.80 -25.34
C TRP A 56 -44.74 -2.53 -24.50
N GLN A 57 -45.40 -2.65 -23.36
CA GLN A 57 -45.60 -1.51 -22.46
C GLN A 57 -44.30 -1.22 -21.71
N LYS A 58 -43.93 0.05 -21.59
CA LYS A 58 -42.80 0.46 -20.76
C LYS A 58 -42.91 -0.12 -19.36
N GLY A 59 -41.80 -0.66 -18.85
CA GLY A 59 -41.76 -1.35 -17.55
C GLY A 59 -42.26 -2.79 -17.56
N SER A 60 -42.92 -3.27 -18.62
CA SER A 60 -43.33 -4.68 -18.74
C SER A 60 -42.30 -5.54 -19.47
N TYR A 61 -41.27 -4.93 -20.07
CA TYR A 61 -40.17 -5.61 -20.74
C TYR A 61 -38.82 -5.02 -20.38
N TYR A 62 -37.78 -5.85 -20.43
CA TYR A 62 -36.40 -5.44 -20.17
C TYR A 62 -35.41 -6.33 -20.91
N TRP A 63 -34.19 -5.81 -21.03
CA TRP A 63 -33.08 -6.47 -21.70
C TRP A 63 -32.02 -6.90 -20.70
N ILE A 64 -31.43 -8.08 -20.92
CA ILE A 64 -30.22 -8.52 -20.24
C ILE A 64 -29.22 -9.09 -21.23
N ALA A 65 -27.93 -8.90 -20.96
CA ALA A 65 -26.87 -9.65 -21.61
C ALA A 65 -26.31 -10.67 -20.63
N GLU A 66 -26.18 -11.91 -21.08
CA GLU A 66 -25.48 -12.98 -20.37
C GLU A 66 -24.14 -13.23 -21.03
N ILE A 67 -23.08 -13.29 -20.22
CA ILE A 67 -21.69 -13.42 -20.66
C ILE A 67 -21.17 -14.79 -20.23
N TYR A 68 -20.42 -15.41 -21.13
CA TYR A 68 -19.91 -16.76 -21.04
C TYR A 68 -18.43 -16.80 -21.38
N THR A 69 -17.70 -17.70 -20.70
CA THR A 69 -16.36 -18.12 -21.10
C THR A 69 -16.46 -19.34 -22.02
N LEU A 70 -15.38 -19.62 -22.75
CA LEU A 70 -15.20 -20.86 -23.51
C LEU A 70 -14.29 -21.79 -22.72
N GLU A 71 -14.86 -22.82 -22.08
CA GLU A 71 -14.10 -23.87 -21.40
C GLU A 71 -14.30 -25.19 -22.16
N ASN A 72 -13.22 -25.83 -22.60
CA ASN A 72 -13.28 -27.06 -23.40
C ASN A 72 -14.20 -26.97 -24.64
N GLN A 73 -14.25 -25.80 -25.29
CA GLN A 73 -15.13 -25.48 -26.42
C GLN A 73 -16.63 -25.41 -26.10
N GLU A 74 -17.01 -25.53 -24.83
CA GLU A 74 -18.40 -25.37 -24.39
C GLU A 74 -18.61 -23.99 -23.72
N PRO A 75 -19.75 -23.31 -23.98
CA PRO A 75 -20.09 -22.06 -23.30
C PRO A 75 -20.34 -22.31 -21.82
N LYS A 76 -19.52 -21.69 -20.95
CA LYS A 76 -19.73 -21.69 -19.50
C LYS A 76 -20.19 -20.34 -19.02
N PHE A 77 -21.30 -20.31 -18.29
CA PHE A 77 -21.86 -19.07 -17.76
C PHE A 77 -20.85 -18.37 -16.82
N MET A 78 -20.62 -17.08 -17.06
CA MET A 78 -19.73 -16.25 -16.26
C MET A 78 -20.53 -15.27 -15.40
N THR A 79 -21.38 -14.48 -16.03
CA THR A 79 -22.18 -13.45 -15.35
C THR A 79 -23.31 -12.95 -16.25
N LYS A 80 -24.18 -12.10 -15.70
CA LYS A 80 -25.22 -11.37 -16.45
C LYS A 80 -25.23 -9.90 -16.04
N THR A 81 -25.61 -9.03 -16.97
CA THR A 81 -25.74 -7.60 -16.70
C THR A 81 -26.97 -7.29 -15.86
N SER A 82 -27.01 -6.09 -15.28
CA SER A 82 -28.24 -5.53 -14.73
C SER A 82 -29.31 -5.39 -15.83
N PRO A 83 -30.59 -5.61 -15.52
CA PRO A 83 -31.69 -5.36 -16.45
C PRO A 83 -31.73 -3.91 -16.94
N VAL A 84 -31.90 -3.73 -18.25
CA VAL A 84 -32.12 -2.41 -18.87
C VAL A 84 -33.56 -2.33 -19.36
N THR A 85 -34.33 -1.40 -18.80
CA THR A 85 -35.75 -1.19 -19.13
C THR A 85 -35.89 0.10 -19.92
N PRO A 86 -36.28 0.06 -21.21
CA PRO A 86 -36.50 1.28 -21.98
C PRO A 86 -37.73 2.08 -21.50
N GLU A 87 -37.75 3.38 -21.79
CA GLU A 87 -38.81 4.30 -21.35
C GLU A 87 -39.97 4.46 -22.36
N GLU A 88 -39.89 3.75 -23.49
CA GLU A 88 -40.84 3.83 -24.61
C GLU A 88 -41.79 2.62 -24.66
N ASP A 89 -43.00 2.85 -25.17
CA ASP A 89 -43.90 1.76 -25.58
C ASP A 89 -43.57 1.35 -27.02
N VAL A 90 -43.53 0.04 -27.30
CA VAL A 90 -43.18 -0.47 -28.64
C VAL A 90 -44.39 -1.12 -29.27
N SER A 91 -45.04 -0.41 -30.19
CA SER A 91 -46.16 -0.94 -30.97
C SER A 91 -45.74 -2.08 -31.91
N PRO A 92 -46.66 -3.01 -32.25
CA PRO A 92 -46.44 -3.98 -33.32
C PRO A 92 -45.91 -3.32 -34.60
N GLY A 93 -44.83 -3.89 -35.17
CA GLY A 93 -44.13 -3.39 -36.35
C GLY A 93 -43.08 -2.31 -36.09
N ASN A 94 -43.03 -1.72 -34.90
CA ASN A 94 -42.02 -0.72 -34.55
C ASN A 94 -40.73 -1.36 -34.02
N ALA A 95 -39.62 -0.64 -34.20
CA ALA A 95 -38.31 -1.02 -33.70
C ALA A 95 -38.05 -0.42 -32.31
N SER A 96 -37.29 -1.15 -31.48
CA SER A 96 -36.71 -0.65 -30.23
C SER A 96 -35.23 -1.01 -30.16
N GLY A 97 -34.43 -0.02 -29.81
CA GLY A 97 -32.98 -0.13 -29.71
C GLY A 97 -32.50 0.13 -28.29
N VAL A 98 -31.53 -0.65 -27.83
CA VAL A 98 -30.96 -0.52 -26.48
C VAL A 98 -29.45 -0.65 -26.49
N ARG A 99 -28.80 -0.06 -25.48
CA ARG A 99 -27.38 -0.20 -25.21
C ARG A 99 -27.19 -0.77 -23.81
N ILE A 100 -26.47 -1.88 -23.69
CA ILE A 100 -26.21 -2.55 -22.41
C ILE A 100 -24.71 -2.48 -22.13
N PRO A 101 -24.26 -1.70 -21.13
CA PRO A 101 -22.85 -1.64 -20.75
C PRO A 101 -22.45 -2.87 -19.94
N PHE A 102 -21.21 -3.33 -20.13
CA PHE A 102 -20.59 -4.40 -19.35
C PHE A 102 -19.11 -4.09 -19.13
N THR A 103 -18.69 -4.00 -17.86
CA THR A 103 -17.27 -3.85 -17.51
C THR A 103 -16.58 -5.21 -17.47
N VAL A 104 -15.55 -5.37 -18.29
CA VAL A 104 -14.75 -6.60 -18.35
C VAL A 104 -13.88 -6.70 -17.09
N PRO A 105 -13.91 -7.81 -16.34
CA PRO A 105 -13.06 -7.96 -15.16
C PRO A 105 -11.56 -7.77 -15.47
N GLU A 106 -10.85 -7.02 -14.63
CA GLU A 106 -9.44 -6.64 -14.83
C GLU A 106 -8.47 -7.85 -14.87
N ASN A 107 -8.86 -8.96 -14.24
CA ASN A 107 -8.07 -10.17 -14.13
C ASN A 107 -8.23 -11.13 -15.32
N LEU A 108 -9.04 -10.76 -16.32
CA LEU A 108 -9.19 -11.56 -17.52
C LEU A 108 -7.96 -11.44 -18.42
N ARG A 109 -7.41 -12.59 -18.77
CA ARG A 109 -6.36 -12.70 -19.78
C ARG A 109 -6.95 -12.54 -21.17
N SER A 110 -6.08 -12.41 -22.16
CA SER A 110 -6.47 -12.40 -23.57
C SER A 110 -7.24 -13.68 -23.93
N GLN A 111 -8.55 -13.56 -24.07
CA GLN A 111 -9.45 -14.67 -24.43
C GLN A 111 -10.71 -14.17 -25.14
N ARG A 112 -11.35 -15.06 -25.88
CA ARG A 112 -12.65 -14.79 -26.49
C ARG A 112 -13.75 -15.08 -25.46
N LEU A 113 -14.63 -14.12 -25.26
CA LEU A 113 -15.87 -14.31 -24.50
C LEU A 113 -17.05 -14.48 -25.45
N LEU A 114 -18.10 -15.13 -24.97
CA LEU A 114 -19.37 -15.21 -25.65
C LEU A 114 -20.41 -14.37 -24.89
N TYR A 115 -21.36 -13.81 -25.62
CA TYR A 115 -22.53 -13.16 -25.05
C TYR A 115 -23.80 -13.61 -25.76
N ARG A 116 -24.91 -13.62 -25.04
CA ARG A 116 -26.26 -13.71 -25.61
C ARG A 116 -27.13 -12.63 -24.98
N ILE A 117 -28.06 -12.11 -25.76
CA ILE A 117 -28.95 -11.03 -25.34
C ILE A 117 -30.36 -11.55 -25.32
N LEU A 118 -31.03 -11.32 -24.19
CA LEU A 118 -32.38 -11.78 -23.94
C LEU A 118 -33.30 -10.56 -23.81
N LEU A 119 -34.41 -10.57 -24.53
CA LEU A 119 -35.54 -9.69 -24.29
C LEU A 119 -36.57 -10.46 -23.48
N ILE A 120 -36.91 -9.93 -22.31
CA ILE A 120 -37.86 -10.54 -21.40
C ILE A 120 -39.07 -9.62 -21.28
N LYS A 121 -40.27 -10.15 -21.49
CA LYS A 121 -41.54 -9.45 -21.31
C LYS A 121 -42.42 -10.26 -20.38
N ASP A 122 -42.95 -9.63 -19.33
CA ASP A 122 -43.84 -10.27 -18.34
C ASP A 122 -43.27 -11.58 -17.76
N GLY A 123 -41.94 -11.65 -17.62
CA GLY A 123 -41.21 -12.82 -17.12
C GLY A 123 -40.88 -13.89 -18.16
N ASN A 124 -41.33 -13.75 -19.40
CA ASN A 124 -41.06 -14.70 -20.49
C ASN A 124 -39.98 -14.16 -21.43
N ILE A 125 -39.05 -15.03 -21.85
CA ILE A 125 -38.07 -14.69 -22.89
C ILE A 125 -38.79 -14.70 -24.22
N ILE A 126 -38.85 -13.54 -24.89
CA ILE A 126 -39.49 -13.36 -26.20
C ILE A 126 -38.47 -13.16 -27.33
N LEU A 127 -37.19 -12.95 -26.98
CA LEU A 127 -36.07 -12.91 -27.92
C LEU A 127 -34.83 -13.53 -27.27
N ASP A 128 -34.10 -14.35 -28.03
CA ASP A 128 -32.72 -14.76 -27.73
C ASP A 128 -31.85 -14.48 -28.97
N SER A 129 -30.75 -13.75 -28.80
CA SER A 129 -29.82 -13.45 -29.89
C SER A 129 -28.96 -14.63 -30.34
N GLY A 130 -28.94 -15.72 -29.58
CA GLY A 130 -27.92 -16.76 -29.65
C GLY A 130 -26.55 -16.27 -29.17
N TYR A 131 -25.58 -17.18 -29.15
CA TYR A 131 -24.21 -16.88 -28.76
C TYR A 131 -23.47 -16.10 -29.86
N LYS A 132 -22.97 -14.93 -29.49
CA LYS A 132 -22.04 -14.11 -30.27
C LYS A 132 -20.75 -13.95 -29.49
N GLY A 133 -19.64 -13.64 -30.14
CA GLY A 133 -18.34 -13.51 -29.46
C GLY A 133 -17.77 -12.10 -29.56
N PHE A 134 -16.95 -11.73 -28.58
CA PHE A 134 -16.07 -10.56 -28.61
C PHE A 134 -14.72 -10.92 -27.97
N GLN A 135 -13.66 -10.22 -28.36
CA GLN A 135 -12.31 -10.48 -27.92
C GLN A 135 -11.93 -9.56 -26.74
N VAL A 136 -11.40 -10.15 -25.67
CA VAL A 136 -10.77 -9.42 -24.58
C VAL A 136 -9.25 -9.42 -24.77
N LEU A 137 -8.63 -8.27 -24.59
CA LEU A 137 -7.18 -8.10 -24.52
C LEU A 137 -6.76 -7.92 -23.06
N GLU A 138 -5.68 -8.57 -22.68
CA GLU A 138 -5.07 -8.38 -21.36
C GLU A 138 -4.61 -6.93 -21.17
N ARG A 139 -4.87 -6.37 -19.99
CA ARG A 139 -4.38 -5.05 -19.62
C ARG A 139 -2.88 -5.13 -19.37
N GLU A 140 -2.09 -4.31 -20.05
CA GLU A 140 -0.66 -4.20 -19.78
C GLU A 140 -0.41 -3.80 -18.32
N PHE A 141 0.19 -4.69 -17.54
CA PHE A 141 0.66 -4.36 -16.20
C PHE A 141 1.89 -3.48 -16.30
N LYS A 142 1.72 -2.17 -16.12
CA LYS A 142 2.83 -1.23 -15.95
C LYS A 142 3.19 -1.21 -14.46
N PRO A 143 4.32 -1.81 -14.03
CA PRO A 143 4.73 -1.72 -12.64
C PRO A 143 4.83 -0.24 -12.25
N PRO A 144 4.36 0.14 -11.04
CA PRO A 144 4.47 1.52 -10.60
C PRO A 144 5.94 1.94 -10.65
N GLN A 145 6.19 3.18 -11.08
CA GLN A 145 7.56 3.70 -11.13
C GLN A 145 8.20 3.57 -9.73
N PRO A 146 9.44 3.09 -9.63
CA PRO A 146 10.13 3.02 -8.35
C PRO A 146 10.16 4.42 -7.75
N LYS A 147 9.60 4.56 -6.54
CA LYS A 147 9.65 5.83 -5.81
C LYS A 147 11.03 5.97 -5.19
N ASP A 148 11.69 7.09 -5.45
CA ASP A 148 13.01 7.40 -4.86
C ASP A 148 12.98 7.57 -3.34
N PHE A 149 11.79 7.82 -2.79
CA PHE A 149 11.57 7.95 -1.36
C PHE A 149 10.32 7.20 -0.94
N VAL A 150 10.47 6.31 0.03
CA VAL A 150 9.36 5.64 0.71
C VAL A 150 9.67 5.62 2.20
N ALA A 151 8.78 6.16 3.01
CA ALA A 151 8.88 6.11 4.47
C ALA A 151 7.55 5.63 5.06
N GLY A 152 7.64 4.84 6.11
CA GLY A 152 6.53 4.40 6.93
C GLY A 152 6.94 4.41 8.39
N GLY A 153 5.97 4.29 9.28
CA GLY A 153 6.24 4.36 10.72
C GLY A 153 5.06 4.93 11.49
N ASP A 154 5.28 5.12 12.78
CA ASP A 154 4.32 5.71 13.69
C ASP A 154 4.90 6.96 14.36
N ILE A 155 4.02 7.93 14.58
CA ILE A 155 4.28 9.09 15.41
C ILE A 155 3.20 9.09 16.49
N THR A 156 3.62 8.93 17.73
CA THR A 156 2.73 8.88 18.88
C THR A 156 2.96 10.12 19.74
N PHE A 157 1.88 10.83 20.04
CA PHE A 157 1.87 11.89 21.04
C PHE A 157 1.04 11.45 22.24
N SER A 158 1.67 11.42 23.42
CA SER A 158 1.02 11.11 24.69
C SER A 158 1.08 12.31 25.61
N TYR A 159 -0.04 12.60 26.28
CA TYR A 159 -0.12 13.72 27.22
C TYR A 159 -0.68 13.24 28.55
N LYS A 160 -0.06 13.68 29.64
CA LYS A 160 -0.46 13.38 31.01
C LYS A 160 -0.47 14.66 31.84
N ASN A 161 -1.55 14.85 32.60
CA ASN A 161 -1.59 15.80 33.71
C ASN A 161 -1.68 15.02 35.02
N SER A 162 -0.66 15.13 35.88
CA SER A 162 -0.60 14.38 37.16
C SER A 162 -0.87 15.27 38.37
N SER A 163 -1.66 16.33 38.20
CA SER A 163 -1.98 17.28 39.27
C SER A 163 -3.23 16.84 40.05
N PRO A 164 -3.15 16.62 41.37
CA PRO A 164 -4.34 16.29 42.18
C PRO A 164 -5.36 17.45 42.24
N ASN A 165 -4.89 18.71 42.24
CA ASN A 165 -5.72 19.91 42.49
C ASN A 165 -5.42 21.11 41.55
N GLY A 166 -4.82 20.93 40.36
CA GLY A 166 -4.39 22.07 39.53
C GLY A 166 -3.96 21.76 38.08
N TRP A 167 -3.43 22.79 37.39
CA TRP A 167 -2.93 22.75 36.00
C TRP A 167 -1.40 22.96 35.96
N ASP A 168 -0.65 22.29 36.84
CA ASP A 168 0.77 22.60 37.00
C ASP A 168 1.71 21.47 36.56
N ASN A 169 1.26 20.22 36.55
CA ASN A 169 2.09 19.07 36.23
C ASN A 169 1.72 18.46 34.87
N HIS A 170 1.99 19.22 33.82
CA HIS A 170 1.80 18.83 32.42
C HIS A 170 3.06 18.16 31.85
N GLN A 171 2.88 16.95 31.31
CA GLN A 171 3.91 16.21 30.61
C GLN A 171 3.38 15.75 29.25
N GLY A 172 4.10 16.11 28.20
CA GLY A 172 3.88 15.61 26.84
C GLY A 172 5.04 14.71 26.42
N ILE A 173 4.76 13.66 25.68
CA ILE A 173 5.75 12.74 25.14
C ILE A 173 5.47 12.62 23.65
N THR A 174 6.46 12.95 22.82
CA THR A 174 6.42 12.71 21.38
C THR A 174 7.40 11.60 21.04
N ALA A 175 6.89 10.48 20.56
CA ALA A 175 7.69 9.36 20.06
C ALA A 175 7.49 9.23 18.55
N ALA A 176 8.57 9.02 17.81
CA ALA A 176 8.50 8.74 16.38
C ALA A 176 9.43 7.58 16.05
N ASN A 177 8.89 6.57 15.37
CA ASN A 177 9.64 5.42 14.84
C ASN A 177 9.38 5.37 13.33
N ILE A 178 10.37 5.79 12.54
CA ILE A 178 10.25 5.95 11.10
C ILE A 178 11.27 5.02 10.43
N VAL A 179 10.82 4.22 9.48
CA VAL A 179 11.66 3.36 8.64
C VAL A 179 11.37 3.66 7.19
N GLY A 180 12.41 3.69 6.37
CA GLY A 180 12.21 4.00 4.96
C GLY A 180 13.39 3.65 4.07
N LYS A 181 13.22 3.99 2.80
CA LYS A 181 14.21 3.88 1.75
C LYS A 181 14.37 5.21 1.03
N ILE A 182 15.62 5.54 0.73
CA ILE A 182 16.04 6.67 -0.10
C ILE A 182 16.91 6.08 -1.20
N SER A 183 16.38 6.01 -2.43
CA SER A 183 17.00 5.29 -3.55
C SER A 183 17.36 3.83 -3.15
N SER A 184 18.63 3.45 -3.21
CA SER A 184 19.14 2.14 -2.79
C SER A 184 19.49 2.03 -1.30
N SER A 185 19.36 3.11 -0.53
CA SER A 185 19.71 3.15 0.90
C SER A 185 18.48 2.99 1.77
N SER A 186 18.61 2.33 2.92
CA SER A 186 17.53 2.21 3.91
C SER A 186 17.87 3.05 5.12
N PHE A 187 16.87 3.64 5.79
CA PHE A 187 17.09 4.38 7.02
C PHE A 187 16.09 3.98 8.10
N LEU A 188 16.52 4.15 9.35
CA LEU A 188 15.73 3.98 10.55
C LEU A 188 15.95 5.22 11.42
N PHE A 189 14.87 5.86 11.83
CA PHE A 189 14.88 7.03 12.69
C PHE A 189 13.95 6.79 13.88
N ASN A 190 14.50 6.82 15.09
CA ASN A 190 13.75 6.74 16.33
C ASN A 190 14.01 8.00 17.15
N THR A 191 12.96 8.59 17.72
CA THR A 191 13.12 9.71 18.65
C THR A 191 12.09 9.65 19.76
N TYR A 192 12.49 10.11 20.93
CA TYR A 192 11.66 10.22 22.13
C TYR A 192 11.92 11.58 22.76
N LEU A 193 10.91 12.44 22.72
CA LEU A 193 10.96 13.81 23.17
C LEU A 193 10.03 13.98 24.38
N LEU A 194 10.56 14.53 25.46
CA LEU A 194 9.81 14.86 26.67
C LEU A 194 9.56 16.38 26.71
N HIS A 195 8.31 16.76 26.93
CA HIS A 195 7.84 18.14 27.00
C HIS A 195 7.30 18.41 28.40
N ASN A 196 7.94 19.31 29.16
CA ASN A 196 7.53 19.70 30.50
C ASN A 196 7.39 21.23 30.59
N LYS A 197 6.63 21.73 31.57
CA LYS A 197 6.42 23.17 31.80
C LYS A 197 7.72 23.98 31.91
N THR A 198 8.74 23.42 32.58
CA THR A 198 10.05 24.06 32.79
C THR A 198 11.06 23.79 31.67
N LYS A 199 10.82 22.74 30.86
CA LYS A 199 11.68 22.34 29.75
C LYS A 199 10.78 22.00 28.56
N PRO A 200 10.48 22.99 27.68
CA PRO A 200 9.51 22.81 26.61
C PRO A 200 9.90 21.69 25.63
N LEU A 201 11.19 21.37 25.55
CA LEU A 201 11.72 20.24 24.79
C LEU A 201 12.94 19.64 25.49
N THR A 202 12.87 18.36 25.82
CA THR A 202 14.00 17.54 26.27
C THR A 202 14.15 16.36 25.33
N ILE A 203 15.27 16.28 24.62
CA ILE A 203 15.59 15.16 23.74
C ILE A 203 16.14 14.02 24.59
N ASP A 204 15.29 13.03 24.86
CA ASP A 204 15.66 11.87 25.66
C ASP A 204 16.42 10.86 24.82
N ILE A 205 15.79 10.41 23.72
CA ILE A 205 16.40 9.51 22.72
C ILE A 205 16.29 10.14 21.34
N ILE A 206 17.36 10.09 20.56
CA ILE A 206 17.36 10.35 19.12
C ILE A 206 18.31 9.37 18.47
N LEU A 207 17.89 8.64 17.45
CA LEU A 207 18.70 7.64 16.77
C LEU A 207 18.35 7.65 15.29
N LEU A 208 19.35 7.84 14.44
CA LEU A 208 19.25 7.72 13.00
C LEU A 208 20.31 6.72 12.53
N ASN A 209 19.87 5.66 11.86
CA ASN A 209 20.75 4.72 11.17
C ASN A 209 20.46 4.79 9.68
N LEU A 210 21.47 5.05 8.86
CA LEU A 210 21.39 5.09 7.41
C LEU A 210 22.30 3.99 6.84
N TYR A 211 21.67 2.98 6.27
CA TYR A 211 22.29 1.83 5.63
C TYR A 211 22.51 2.13 4.16
N THR A 212 23.77 2.36 3.79
CA THR A 212 24.18 2.62 2.40
C THR A 212 25.04 1.46 1.88
N PRO A 213 25.19 1.28 0.55
CA PRO A 213 26.10 0.29 -0.01
C PRO A 213 27.58 0.50 0.41
N SER A 214 27.96 1.72 0.78
CA SER A 214 29.34 2.04 1.19
C SER A 214 29.59 1.87 2.69
N GLY A 215 28.54 1.71 3.50
CA GLY A 215 28.63 1.59 4.96
C GLY A 215 27.35 2.01 5.68
N VAL A 216 27.40 1.98 7.01
CA VAL A 216 26.31 2.40 7.90
C VAL A 216 26.71 3.69 8.57
N LEU A 217 25.89 4.73 8.43
CA LEU A 217 26.03 5.98 9.17
C LEU A 217 25.03 5.97 10.33
N ASN A 218 25.51 6.15 11.55
CA ASN A 218 24.67 6.26 12.73
C ASN A 218 24.80 7.67 13.32
N ALA A 219 23.71 8.24 13.82
CA ALA A 219 23.68 9.56 14.45
C ALA A 219 22.70 9.59 15.62
N GLY A 220 23.02 10.34 16.66
CA GLY A 220 22.26 10.41 17.90
C GLY A 220 22.82 9.48 18.99
N ASP A 221 21.95 8.86 19.78
CA ASP A 221 22.25 7.95 20.88
C ASP A 221 22.66 6.59 20.34
N ILE A 222 23.96 6.42 20.15
CA ILE A 222 24.61 5.24 19.58
C ILE A 222 25.34 4.47 20.70
N SER A 223 25.48 3.16 20.52
CA SER A 223 26.26 2.29 21.41
C SER A 223 27.41 1.64 20.63
N PRO A 224 28.60 2.26 20.61
CA PRO A 224 29.75 1.69 19.93
C PRO A 224 30.27 0.38 20.52
N SER A 225 30.90 -0.39 19.65
CA SER A 225 31.73 -1.55 19.97
C SER A 225 33.10 -1.44 19.29
N ILE A 226 33.91 -0.46 19.69
CA ILE A 226 35.25 -0.28 19.12
C ILE A 226 36.25 -1.21 19.81
N THR A 227 36.40 -1.09 21.11
CA THR A 227 37.35 -1.86 21.90
C THR A 227 36.76 -2.22 23.26
N ALA A 228 36.95 -3.47 23.68
CA ALA A 228 36.45 -4.00 24.93
C ALA A 228 36.98 -3.24 26.16
N LEU A 229 38.15 -2.61 26.03
CA LEU A 229 38.84 -1.96 27.14
C LEU A 229 38.41 -0.51 27.38
N SER A 230 37.72 0.16 26.44
CA SER A 230 37.37 1.58 26.62
C SER A 230 36.08 2.05 25.98
N MET A 231 35.53 1.37 24.97
CA MET A 231 34.32 1.78 24.25
C MET A 231 33.49 0.56 23.82
N GLU A 232 33.18 -0.30 24.77
CA GLU A 232 32.21 -1.38 24.60
C GLU A 232 30.95 -1.04 25.39
N GLY A 233 29.81 -0.95 24.70
CA GLY A 233 28.50 -0.76 25.32
C GLY A 233 28.27 0.60 25.99
N GLN A 234 29.23 1.53 25.91
CA GLN A 234 29.04 2.90 26.43
C GLN A 234 28.05 3.65 25.54
N GLY A 235 26.91 4.05 26.10
CA GLY A 235 25.98 4.94 25.41
C GLY A 235 26.62 6.30 25.14
N MET A 236 26.46 6.80 23.92
CA MET A 236 27.03 8.06 23.49
C MET A 236 26.08 8.79 22.55
N ARG A 237 25.97 10.11 22.70
CA ARG A 237 25.27 10.95 21.72
C ARG A 237 26.27 11.52 20.73
N GLY A 238 26.25 11.06 19.48
CA GLY A 238 27.26 11.41 18.50
C GLY A 238 26.96 10.89 17.11
N VAL A 239 28.02 10.66 16.34
CA VAL A 239 27.95 10.08 15.00
C VAL A 239 28.96 8.94 14.88
N SER A 240 28.59 7.87 14.19
CA SER A 240 29.52 6.84 13.74
C SER A 240 29.35 6.53 12.26
N PHE A 241 30.44 6.07 11.65
CA PHE A 241 30.41 5.48 10.33
C PHE A 241 31.14 4.15 10.37
N GLU A 242 30.48 3.12 9.84
CA GLU A 242 30.98 1.76 9.84
C GLU A 242 30.95 1.20 8.43
N LYS A 243 32.10 0.71 7.95
CA LYS A 243 32.20 -0.02 6.70
C LYS A 243 32.69 -1.41 7.01
N ASN A 244 31.88 -2.41 6.68
CA ASN A 244 32.23 -3.83 6.79
C ASN A 244 32.36 -4.42 5.40
N GLY A 245 33.59 -4.66 4.95
CA GLY A 245 33.89 -5.38 3.72
C GLY A 245 34.47 -6.77 4.01
N GLU A 246 34.62 -7.58 2.96
CA GLU A 246 35.18 -8.94 3.07
C GLU A 246 36.65 -8.95 3.49
N LYS A 247 37.44 -7.99 3.01
CA LYS A 247 38.88 -7.88 3.33
C LYS A 247 39.19 -6.81 4.36
N ASP A 248 38.52 -5.68 4.27
CA ASP A 248 38.77 -4.51 5.09
C ASP A 248 37.48 -4.08 5.77
N SER A 249 37.55 -3.81 7.06
CA SER A 249 36.50 -3.16 7.82
C SER A 249 37.08 -1.98 8.58
N PHE A 250 36.34 -0.88 8.66
CA PHE A 250 36.71 0.21 9.56
C PHE A 250 35.49 0.85 10.20
N SER A 251 35.70 1.41 11.39
CA SER A 251 34.71 2.17 12.13
C SER A 251 35.36 3.45 12.62
N ILE A 252 34.66 4.57 12.46
CA ILE A 252 35.01 5.85 13.05
C ILE A 252 33.82 6.34 13.86
N ILE A 253 34.09 6.91 15.02
CA ILE A 253 33.05 7.42 15.90
C ILE A 253 33.50 8.68 16.63
N GLY A 254 32.56 9.57 16.90
CA GLY A 254 32.77 10.74 17.74
C GLY A 254 31.49 11.19 18.41
N GLY A 255 31.54 11.53 19.69
CA GLY A 255 30.35 12.00 20.40
C GLY A 255 30.57 12.30 21.88
N GLN A 256 29.50 12.72 22.54
CA GLN A 256 29.45 13.00 23.96
C GLN A 256 29.01 11.76 24.75
N THR A 257 29.86 11.27 25.65
CA THR A 257 29.58 10.12 26.53
C THR A 257 29.05 10.54 27.90
N VAL A 258 29.35 11.75 28.35
CA VAL A 258 28.90 12.29 29.64
C VAL A 258 28.34 13.69 29.46
N LYS A 259 27.14 13.94 29.98
CA LYS A 259 26.53 15.28 30.06
C LYS A 259 27.16 16.08 31.21
N PRO A 260 27.39 17.39 31.05
CA PRO A 260 27.95 18.21 32.10
C PRO A 260 26.95 18.35 33.26
N GLU A 261 27.49 18.54 34.46
CA GLU A 261 26.73 18.80 35.68
C GLU A 261 27.50 19.79 36.54
N ASP A 262 26.91 20.96 36.81
CA ASP A 262 27.54 21.97 37.65
C ASP A 262 27.69 21.49 39.10
N PRO A 263 28.75 21.93 39.81
CA PRO A 263 28.92 21.62 41.22
C PRO A 263 27.77 22.20 42.06
N SER A 264 27.40 21.47 43.10
CA SER A 264 26.39 21.88 44.09
C SER A 264 26.94 21.71 45.51
N SER A 265 26.16 22.06 46.53
CA SER A 265 26.51 21.81 47.94
C SER A 265 26.65 20.32 48.29
N THR A 266 26.24 19.41 47.39
CA THR A 266 26.24 17.96 47.61
C THR A 266 26.97 17.16 46.54
N THR A 267 27.36 17.79 45.43
CA THR A 267 28.03 17.13 44.29
C THR A 267 29.20 17.99 43.80
N SER A 268 30.31 17.36 43.45
CA SER A 268 31.46 18.08 42.87
C SER A 268 31.25 18.50 41.41
N GLY A 269 30.13 18.13 40.80
CA GLY A 269 29.88 18.28 39.37
C GLY A 269 30.68 17.29 38.52
N ARG A 270 30.51 17.36 37.21
CA ARG A 270 31.32 16.62 36.22
C ARG A 270 31.34 17.38 34.89
N TYR A 271 32.50 17.36 34.25
CA TYR A 271 32.63 17.89 32.89
C TYR A 271 31.87 17.04 31.88
N ALA A 272 31.43 17.67 30.80
CA ALA A 272 31.08 16.98 29.58
C ALA A 272 32.30 16.18 29.09
N ARG A 273 32.09 14.91 28.72
CA ARG A 273 33.15 14.05 28.17
C ARG A 273 32.83 13.72 26.73
N TYR A 274 33.83 13.89 25.88
CA TYR A 274 33.78 13.52 24.46
C TYR A 274 34.70 12.33 24.21
N ALA A 275 34.20 11.37 23.44
CA ALA A 275 34.95 10.21 22.99
C ALA A 275 35.07 10.24 21.47
N PHE A 276 36.27 9.93 20.99
CA PHE A 276 36.57 9.69 19.58
C PHE A 276 37.21 8.33 19.45
N GLY A 277 36.77 7.55 18.48
CA GLY A 277 37.30 6.21 18.27
C GLY A 277 37.51 5.91 16.79
N PHE A 278 38.54 5.13 16.52
CA PHE A 278 38.83 4.59 15.20
C PHE A 278 39.21 3.12 15.35
N LYS A 279 38.69 2.29 14.45
CA LYS A 279 39.00 0.87 14.35
C LYS A 279 39.23 0.52 12.90
N TYR A 280 40.26 -0.26 12.63
CA TYR A 280 40.52 -0.85 11.33
C TYR A 280 40.80 -2.34 11.54
N SER A 281 40.15 -3.19 10.75
CA SER A 281 40.46 -4.61 10.70
C SER A 281 40.65 -5.05 9.26
N ARG A 282 41.60 -5.96 9.07
CA ARG A 282 41.94 -6.54 7.77
C ARG A 282 42.14 -8.04 7.88
N ASN A 283 41.49 -8.78 6.98
CA ASN A 283 41.80 -10.19 6.76
C ASN A 283 43.08 -10.25 5.90
N ILE A 284 44.19 -10.61 6.53
CA ILE A 284 45.50 -10.76 5.87
C ILE A 284 45.48 -12.04 5.03
N PHE A 285 44.97 -13.12 5.62
CA PHE A 285 44.67 -14.40 4.99
C PHE A 285 43.24 -14.80 5.33
N GLU A 286 42.71 -15.85 4.70
CA GLU A 286 41.35 -16.36 4.99
C GLU A 286 41.15 -16.72 6.46
N ASN A 287 42.23 -17.06 7.15
CA ASN A 287 42.26 -17.49 8.54
C ASN A 287 43.02 -16.54 9.49
N LEU A 288 43.51 -15.39 9.00
CA LEU A 288 44.26 -14.44 9.82
C LEU A 288 43.67 -13.04 9.71
N LYS A 289 43.14 -12.54 10.83
CA LYS A 289 42.59 -11.20 10.95
C LYS A 289 43.46 -10.33 11.84
N PHE A 290 43.84 -9.17 11.32
CA PHE A 290 44.50 -8.11 12.06
C PHE A 290 43.49 -7.02 12.41
N THR A 291 43.56 -6.47 13.62
CA THR A 291 42.75 -5.34 14.06
C THR A 291 43.63 -4.32 14.79
N LEU A 292 43.41 -3.05 14.50
CA LEU A 292 43.99 -1.90 15.19
C LEU A 292 42.85 -0.99 15.64
N ASP A 293 42.89 -0.52 16.87
CA ASP A 293 41.93 0.44 17.41
C ASP A 293 42.62 1.53 18.23
N THR A 294 41.99 2.70 18.25
CA THR A 294 42.39 3.85 19.06
C THR A 294 41.16 4.55 19.59
N VAL A 295 41.22 4.97 20.84
CA VAL A 295 40.17 5.71 21.53
C VAL A 295 40.77 6.90 22.27
N LEU A 296 40.22 8.08 22.06
CA LEU A 296 40.51 9.31 22.79
C LEU A 296 39.28 9.70 23.58
N ASN A 297 39.43 9.85 24.90
CA ASN A 297 38.45 10.46 25.78
C ASN A 297 38.99 11.78 26.32
N GLN A 298 38.19 12.85 26.24
CA GLN A 298 38.59 14.17 26.69
C GLN A 298 37.43 14.89 27.37
N ASP A 299 37.69 15.42 28.57
CA ASP A 299 36.77 16.31 29.28
C ASP A 299 36.83 17.72 28.69
N ASP A 300 35.67 18.35 28.54
CA ASP A 300 35.55 19.75 28.17
C ASP A 300 35.59 20.65 29.41
N LYS A 301 36.73 21.29 29.62
CA LYS A 301 36.97 22.19 30.76
C LYS A 301 36.04 23.41 30.83
N TYR A 302 35.33 23.73 29.76
CA TYR A 302 34.42 24.88 29.69
C TYR A 302 32.94 24.50 29.85
N SER A 303 32.66 23.22 30.13
CA SER A 303 31.29 22.70 30.16
C SER A 303 30.54 22.91 31.48
N ILE A 304 31.21 23.38 32.53
CA ILE A 304 30.63 23.69 33.85
C ILE A 304 31.24 24.98 34.41
N ASP A 305 30.48 25.68 35.25
CA ASP A 305 30.96 26.86 35.96
C ASP A 305 31.41 26.49 37.38
N ILE A 306 32.73 26.46 37.62
CA ILE A 306 33.28 26.18 38.95
C ILE A 306 33.21 27.46 39.78
N THR A 307 32.15 27.60 40.55
CA THR A 307 31.88 28.75 41.42
C THR A 307 32.16 28.49 42.90
N THR A 308 32.56 27.26 43.26
CA THR A 308 32.73 26.82 44.65
C THR A 308 34.08 26.15 44.90
N ASP A 309 34.79 26.56 45.96
CA ASP A 309 36.10 26.02 46.33
C ASP A 309 36.07 24.64 47.03
N LEU A 310 34.86 24.10 47.29
CA LEU A 310 34.67 22.91 48.13
C LEU A 310 34.98 21.59 47.42
N ALA A 311 35.05 21.56 46.09
CA ALA A 311 35.52 20.41 45.33
C ALA A 311 36.03 20.83 43.94
N THR A 312 37.34 20.70 43.71
CA THR A 312 37.96 21.00 42.41
C THR A 312 38.05 19.75 41.55
N VAL A 313 37.10 19.58 40.64
CA VAL A 313 37.19 18.58 39.58
C VAL A 313 38.20 19.06 38.53
N LYS A 314 39.13 18.20 38.11
CA LYS A 314 40.13 18.53 37.09
C LYS A 314 39.80 17.81 35.78
N PRO A 315 39.84 18.50 34.62
CA PRO A 315 39.57 17.88 33.33
C PRO A 315 40.62 16.80 33.04
N GLN A 316 40.16 15.63 32.57
CA GLN A 316 41.00 14.50 32.21
C GLN A 316 41.06 14.30 30.70
N LYS A 317 42.17 13.70 30.24
CA LYS A 317 42.35 13.24 28.86
C LYS A 317 43.02 11.87 28.88
N ASN A 318 42.38 10.89 28.27
CA ASN A 318 42.85 9.51 28.19
C ASN A 318 42.92 9.06 26.74
N ILE A 319 43.98 8.36 26.37
CA ILE A 319 44.12 7.74 25.06
C ILE A 319 44.43 6.26 25.25
N VAL A 320 43.72 5.41 24.53
CA VAL A 320 43.86 3.96 24.56
C VAL A 320 44.11 3.48 23.13
N TYR A 321 45.08 2.59 22.96
CA TYR A 321 45.39 1.94 21.70
C TYR A 321 45.29 0.43 21.89
N GLY A 322 44.70 -0.25 20.92
CA GLY A 322 44.54 -1.70 20.90
C GLY A 322 45.03 -2.28 19.58
N GLY A 323 45.56 -3.50 19.67
CA GLY A 323 45.97 -4.29 18.53
C GLY A 323 45.63 -5.76 18.80
N ASN A 324 45.05 -6.42 17.81
CA ASN A 324 44.70 -7.84 17.88
C ASN A 324 45.11 -8.57 16.60
N LEU A 325 45.61 -9.79 16.78
CA LEU A 325 45.85 -10.76 15.72
C LEU A 325 45.07 -12.02 16.07
N GLU A 326 44.07 -12.34 15.26
CA GLU A 326 43.16 -13.46 15.47
C GLU A 326 43.40 -14.49 14.36
N TRP A 327 43.67 -15.74 14.78
CA TRP A 327 43.85 -16.88 13.90
C TRP A 327 42.66 -17.84 14.07
N ASN A 328 41.90 -18.06 13.00
CA ASN A 328 40.71 -18.93 12.99
C ASN A 328 40.96 -20.25 12.24
#